data_AF-A0A6J5BZB6-F1
#
_entry.id   AF-A0A6J5BZB6-F1
#
_cell.length_a   1.000
_cell.length_b   1.000
_cell.length_c   1.000
_cell.angle_alpha   90.00
_cell.angle_beta   90.00
_cell.angle_gamma   90.00
#
_symmetry.space_group_name_H-M   'P 1'
#
loop_
_entity.id
_entity.type
_entity.pdbx_description
1 polymer ?
#
loop_
_entity_poly.entity_id
_entity_poly.type
_entity_poly.pdbx_seq_one_letter_code
_entity_poly.pdbx_strand_id
1 'polypeptide(L)'
;MADAFRITPPQVRAEGKDVPPEQIQAGFNALAQQVTVALNSVASDPTGPAGGDLSGTYPNPTVSGVNGSPAGTMANQNASAVAITGGTISGVTLSTSTAIAATSGGTGRNALTANAVLIGEGSSPVNFAAPGASGTILASTGTNADPSFQTKASLTIASSGANSDITSLSGLTTALSVAQGGTGRQTLTAHGVLLGEGTAAINQTTAGTSGQPLLSGGASADPNWGTLTPSFGGTGLTTITAHGVMIGEGTSNVATVAPSTAGQALISAGATSDPVFGYPTGALINVQRFTSSGTYTPTAGTNSVIVEIQGGGGSGGGAVLTGSGQISSGAGGGAGGYIKHRMTSGFSGATVTIGSGGTGASGAAGGNGGNTSFAGVTANGGGGGGVGAASSSTSLASGGTGGAASGGSILNIPGANAGASSYSSTAIIAGGVGANSVLGSGGLYAVGTTGSAGGGFGGGGGGTDNGASSAALTGGVGAPGVVIVWEYA
;
A
#
# COMPACT_ATOMS: atom_id res chain seq x y z
N MET A 1 146.77 -2.54 -25.83
CA MET A 1 146.83 -2.96 -27.26
C MET A 1 147.67 -2.03 -28.15
N ALA A 2 148.48 -1.10 -27.62
CA ALA A 2 149.14 -0.07 -28.44
C ALA A 2 150.59 -0.37 -28.89
N ASP A 3 151.22 -1.46 -28.42
CA ASP A 3 152.69 -1.70 -28.57
C ASP A 3 153.07 -2.76 -29.62
N ALA A 4 152.12 -3.22 -30.46
CA ALA A 4 152.29 -4.40 -31.31
C ALA A 4 152.64 -4.12 -32.79
N PHE A 5 152.75 -2.85 -33.22
CA PHE A 5 152.85 -2.52 -34.64
C PHE A 5 154.03 -1.59 -34.95
N ARG A 6 155.13 -2.14 -35.46
CA ARG A 6 156.33 -1.39 -35.84
C ARG A 6 156.59 -1.50 -37.35
N ILE A 7 156.34 -0.41 -38.08
CA ILE A 7 156.63 -0.30 -39.52
C ILE A 7 158.11 0.09 -39.68
N THR A 8 158.87 -0.66 -40.48
CA THR A 8 160.30 -0.38 -40.72
C THR A 8 160.48 0.36 -42.04
N PRO A 9 161.06 1.58 -42.07
CA PRO A 9 161.22 2.34 -43.30
C PRO A 9 162.18 1.68 -44.30
N PRO A 10 161.83 1.60 -45.59
CA PRO A 10 162.72 1.04 -46.62
C PRO A 10 163.92 1.96 -46.92
N GLN A 11 165.09 1.38 -47.20
CA GLN A 11 166.34 2.09 -47.52
C GLN A 11 166.62 1.98 -49.03
N VAL A 12 166.92 3.10 -49.70
CA VAL A 12 167.27 3.13 -51.12
C VAL A 12 168.72 3.62 -51.26
N ARG A 13 169.57 2.91 -52.02
CA ARG A 13 170.99 3.27 -52.20
C ARG A 13 171.22 3.88 -53.59
N ALA A 14 171.89 5.03 -53.66
CA ALA A 14 172.17 5.72 -54.93
C ALA A 14 173.60 5.40 -55.41
N GLU A 15 173.74 4.87 -56.63
CA GLU A 15 175.01 4.75 -57.36
C GLU A 15 174.96 5.68 -58.58
N GLY A 16 175.35 6.95 -58.39
CA GLY A 16 175.23 7.96 -59.43
C GLY A 16 173.85 8.61 -59.52
N LYS A 17 173.70 9.58 -60.44
CA LYS A 17 172.68 10.66 -60.38
C LYS A 17 171.20 10.25 -60.49
N ASP A 18 170.86 8.97 -60.68
CA ASP A 18 169.46 8.49 -60.69
C ASP A 18 169.29 7.17 -59.91
N VAL A 19 168.17 7.05 -59.18
CA VAL A 19 167.79 5.82 -58.44
C VAL A 19 167.03 4.86 -59.37
N PRO A 20 167.40 3.57 -59.44
CA PRO A 20 166.71 2.61 -60.31
C PRO A 20 165.23 2.42 -59.92
N PRO A 21 164.28 2.49 -60.87
CA PRO A 21 162.85 2.29 -60.62
C PRO A 21 162.52 0.96 -59.92
N GLU A 22 163.32 -0.08 -60.12
CA GLU A 22 163.09 -1.40 -59.51
C GLU A 22 163.24 -1.37 -57.98
N GLN A 23 164.12 -0.52 -57.43
CA GLN A 23 164.29 -0.38 -55.97
C GLN A 23 163.13 0.39 -55.33
N ILE A 24 162.56 1.35 -56.05
CA ILE A 24 161.37 2.10 -55.60
C ILE A 24 160.16 1.16 -55.53
N GLN A 25 159.99 0.30 -56.55
CA GLN A 25 158.92 -0.69 -56.57
C GLN A 25 159.06 -1.74 -55.46
N ALA A 26 160.29 -2.19 -55.17
CA ALA A 26 160.56 -3.10 -54.06
C ALA A 26 160.21 -2.49 -52.69
N GLY A 27 160.52 -1.19 -52.49
CA GLY A 27 160.16 -0.46 -51.27
C GLY A 27 158.65 -0.34 -51.06
N PHE A 28 157.88 -0.07 -52.11
CA PHE A 28 156.42 0.02 -52.03
C PHE A 28 155.76 -1.33 -51.70
N ASN A 29 156.25 -2.42 -52.30
CA ASN A 29 155.71 -3.76 -52.04
C ASN A 29 155.92 -4.20 -50.57
N ALA A 30 157.07 -3.86 -49.98
CA ALA A 30 157.36 -4.17 -48.58
C ALA A 30 156.44 -3.42 -47.60
N LEU A 31 156.13 -2.16 -47.89
CA LEU A 31 155.21 -1.36 -47.08
C LEU A 31 153.76 -1.90 -47.17
N ALA A 32 153.31 -2.25 -48.37
CA ALA A 32 151.96 -2.79 -48.58
C ALA A 32 151.73 -4.10 -47.78
N GLN A 33 152.72 -4.99 -47.75
CA GLN A 33 152.62 -6.27 -47.05
C GLN A 33 152.55 -6.10 -45.52
N GLN A 34 153.31 -5.15 -44.95
CA GLN A 34 153.26 -4.85 -43.51
C GLN A 34 151.90 -4.26 -43.09
N VAL A 35 151.27 -3.45 -43.95
CA VAL A 35 149.95 -2.87 -43.68
C VAL A 35 148.83 -3.92 -43.72
N THR A 36 148.85 -4.87 -44.67
CA THR A 36 147.83 -5.93 -44.76
C THR A 36 147.83 -6.86 -43.54
N VAL A 37 149.00 -7.21 -43.02
CA VAL A 37 149.11 -8.05 -41.82
C VAL A 37 148.54 -7.35 -40.59
N ALA A 38 148.76 -6.04 -40.46
CA ALA A 38 148.22 -5.26 -39.35
C ALA A 38 146.68 -5.23 -39.35
N LEU A 39 146.05 -4.98 -40.51
CA LEU A 39 144.59 -4.90 -40.61
C LEU A 39 143.87 -6.21 -40.24
N ASN A 40 144.42 -7.37 -40.59
CA ASN A 40 143.76 -8.66 -40.33
C ASN A 40 143.69 -9.02 -38.84
N SER A 41 144.49 -8.38 -37.98
CA SER A 41 144.53 -8.66 -36.53
C SER A 41 143.54 -7.82 -35.69
N VAL A 42 142.86 -6.84 -36.30
CA VAL A 42 141.91 -5.94 -35.60
C VAL A 42 140.44 -6.35 -35.82
N ALA A 43 140.17 -7.34 -36.68
CA ALA A 43 138.82 -7.64 -37.17
C ALA A 43 138.18 -8.98 -36.72
N SER A 44 138.64 -9.62 -35.62
CA SER A 44 137.97 -10.83 -35.09
C SER A 44 137.11 -10.52 -33.84
N ASP A 45 135.88 -11.05 -33.80
CA ASP A 45 134.91 -10.88 -32.71
C ASP A 45 135.40 -11.40 -31.33
N PRO A 46 134.92 -10.83 -30.21
CA PRO A 46 135.36 -11.20 -28.86
C PRO A 46 134.87 -12.58 -28.42
N THR A 47 135.75 -13.36 -27.77
CA THR A 47 135.46 -14.68 -27.17
C THR A 47 135.78 -14.68 -25.67
N GLY A 48 134.99 -15.37 -24.84
CA GLY A 48 135.19 -15.49 -23.38
C GLY A 48 133.91 -15.35 -22.53
N PRO A 49 133.99 -15.51 -21.18
CA PRO A 49 132.84 -15.40 -20.27
C PRO A 49 132.17 -14.02 -20.34
N ALA A 50 130.84 -13.98 -20.34
CA ALA A 50 130.10 -12.73 -20.25
C ALA A 50 130.11 -12.18 -18.82
N GLY A 51 130.16 -10.86 -18.69
CA GLY A 51 130.18 -10.15 -17.40
C GLY A 51 128.99 -9.22 -17.21
N GLY A 52 128.76 -8.79 -15.96
CA GLY A 52 127.65 -7.93 -15.57
C GLY A 52 126.36 -8.72 -15.33
N ASP A 53 125.24 -8.17 -15.81
CA ASP A 53 123.89 -8.76 -15.69
C ASP A 53 123.65 -9.91 -16.71
N LEU A 54 124.67 -10.24 -17.49
CA LEU A 54 124.69 -11.35 -18.43
C LEU A 54 125.48 -12.53 -17.85
N SER A 55 124.99 -13.73 -18.10
CA SER A 55 125.58 -15.01 -17.73
C SER A 55 125.87 -15.84 -18.99
N GLY A 56 126.85 -16.75 -18.94
CA GLY A 56 127.25 -17.57 -20.10
C GLY A 56 128.50 -17.05 -20.82
N THR A 57 128.66 -17.38 -22.10
CA THR A 57 129.87 -17.11 -22.91
C THR A 57 129.52 -16.42 -24.22
N TYR A 58 130.34 -15.47 -24.65
CA TYR A 58 130.22 -14.87 -25.99
C TYR A 58 130.43 -15.93 -27.09
N PRO A 59 129.70 -15.85 -28.21
CA PRO A 59 128.90 -14.71 -28.65
C PRO A 59 127.46 -14.61 -28.10
N ASN A 60 126.91 -15.63 -27.42
CA ASN A 60 125.48 -15.67 -27.02
C ASN A 60 125.25 -15.83 -25.50
N PRO A 61 125.41 -14.77 -24.68
CA PRO A 61 125.05 -14.83 -23.26
C PRO A 61 123.54 -14.60 -22.98
N THR A 62 123.06 -14.99 -21.79
CA THR A 62 121.68 -14.82 -21.29
C THR A 62 121.58 -13.89 -20.09
N VAL A 63 120.49 -13.12 -19.99
CA VAL A 63 120.27 -12.16 -18.90
C VAL A 63 119.92 -12.88 -17.59
N SER A 64 120.73 -12.68 -16.54
CA SER A 64 120.55 -13.25 -15.20
C SER A 64 119.93 -12.25 -14.20
N GLY A 65 119.95 -10.96 -14.53
CA GLY A 65 119.38 -9.88 -13.71
C GLY A 65 119.20 -8.61 -14.53
N VAL A 66 118.54 -7.60 -13.95
CA VAL A 66 118.49 -6.25 -14.55
C VAL A 66 118.78 -5.25 -13.43
N ASN A 67 119.86 -4.48 -13.58
CA ASN A 67 120.43 -3.60 -12.55
C ASN A 67 120.79 -4.36 -11.25
N GLY A 68 121.41 -5.54 -11.37
CA GLY A 68 121.95 -6.27 -10.22
C GLY A 68 120.93 -6.99 -9.32
N SER A 69 119.64 -7.06 -9.71
CA SER A 69 118.62 -7.85 -9.02
C SER A 69 118.23 -9.12 -9.81
N PRO A 70 118.03 -10.28 -9.14
CA PRO A 70 117.68 -11.53 -9.83
C PRO A 70 116.37 -11.42 -10.61
N ALA A 71 116.34 -11.89 -11.86
CA ALA A 71 115.08 -12.00 -12.60
C ALA A 71 114.21 -13.12 -12.00
N GLY A 72 113.16 -12.77 -11.25
CA GLY A 72 112.23 -13.72 -10.61
C GLY A 72 110.78 -13.20 -10.52
N THR A 73 109.82 -14.11 -10.44
CA THR A 73 108.36 -13.86 -10.43
C THR A 73 107.92 -12.99 -9.24
N MET A 74 106.98 -12.06 -9.45
CA MET A 74 106.56 -10.98 -8.51
C MET A 74 106.03 -11.40 -7.12
N ALA A 75 106.08 -12.67 -6.73
CA ALA A 75 105.43 -13.19 -5.52
C ALA A 75 106.05 -12.70 -4.19
N ASN A 76 107.28 -12.16 -4.20
CA ASN A 76 107.98 -11.72 -2.98
C ASN A 76 108.12 -10.20 -2.84
N GLN A 77 107.32 -9.41 -3.59
CA GLN A 77 107.30 -7.96 -3.41
C GLN A 77 106.19 -7.54 -2.45
N ASN A 78 106.53 -6.62 -1.53
CA ASN A 78 105.55 -5.92 -0.72
C ASN A 78 104.66 -5.09 -1.68
N ALA A 79 103.37 -5.42 -1.75
CA ALA A 79 102.40 -4.73 -2.61
C ALA A 79 102.22 -3.24 -2.25
N SER A 80 102.69 -2.78 -1.07
CA SER A 80 102.75 -1.34 -0.75
C SER A 80 103.81 -0.58 -1.55
N ALA A 81 104.77 -1.27 -2.18
CA ALA A 81 105.85 -0.66 -2.97
C ALA A 81 105.64 -0.79 -4.49
N VAL A 82 104.55 -1.43 -4.94
CA VAL A 82 104.25 -1.67 -6.35
C VAL A 82 102.81 -1.26 -6.65
N ALA A 83 102.63 -0.20 -7.42
CA ALA A 83 101.33 0.15 -7.95
C ALA A 83 100.91 -0.90 -9.00
N ILE A 84 99.93 -1.74 -8.67
CA ILE A 84 99.28 -2.62 -9.65
C ILE A 84 98.21 -1.79 -10.36
N THR A 85 98.59 -1.16 -11.46
CA THR A 85 97.66 -0.40 -12.30
C THR A 85 97.04 -1.34 -13.34
N GLY A 86 95.85 -1.87 -13.03
CA GLY A 86 95.08 -2.76 -13.89
C GLY A 86 95.25 -4.25 -13.56
N GLY A 87 94.12 -4.94 -13.34
CA GLY A 87 94.04 -6.37 -12.99
C GLY A 87 93.14 -6.63 -11.77
N THR A 88 92.76 -7.89 -11.53
CA THR A 88 92.04 -8.33 -10.32
C THR A 88 92.99 -9.11 -9.42
N ILE A 89 93.04 -8.78 -8.13
CA ILE A 89 93.74 -9.58 -7.13
C ILE A 89 92.71 -10.51 -6.48
N SER A 90 92.80 -11.82 -6.78
CA SER A 90 91.89 -12.83 -6.25
C SER A 90 92.37 -13.39 -4.91
N GLY A 91 91.46 -13.66 -3.98
CA GLY A 91 91.75 -14.35 -2.70
C GLY A 91 92.30 -13.47 -1.57
N VAL A 92 92.22 -12.14 -1.69
CA VAL A 92 92.70 -11.22 -0.64
C VAL A 92 91.65 -11.05 0.45
N THR A 93 92.05 -11.24 1.72
CA THR A 93 91.29 -10.75 2.87
C THR A 93 91.63 -9.28 3.09
N LEU A 94 90.70 -8.39 2.77
CA LEU A 94 90.90 -6.96 2.94
C LEU A 94 90.66 -6.57 4.42
N SER A 95 91.73 -6.32 5.16
CA SER A 95 91.68 -5.84 6.54
C SER A 95 91.82 -4.32 6.57
N THR A 96 90.70 -3.59 6.59
CA THR A 96 90.69 -2.13 6.72
C THR A 96 90.38 -1.72 8.16
N SER A 97 91.09 -0.70 8.67
CA SER A 97 90.78 -0.07 9.96
C SER A 97 89.74 1.05 9.85
N THR A 98 89.34 1.37 8.61
CA THR A 98 88.32 2.37 8.26
C THR A 98 87.27 1.74 7.35
N ALA A 99 86.06 2.29 7.38
CA ALA A 99 84.98 1.85 6.52
C ALA A 99 85.32 2.01 5.03
N ILE A 100 84.94 1.02 4.23
CA ILE A 100 85.07 1.09 2.77
C ILE A 100 84.01 2.05 2.26
N ALA A 101 84.42 3.06 1.48
CA ALA A 101 83.51 4.05 0.89
C ALA A 101 82.45 3.39 0.01
N ALA A 102 81.25 3.98 -0.07
CA ALA A 102 80.15 3.48 -0.90
C ALA A 102 80.53 3.41 -2.39
N THR A 103 81.32 4.37 -2.87
CA THR A 103 81.88 4.38 -4.24
C THR A 103 82.81 3.21 -4.55
N SER A 104 83.25 2.46 -3.54
CA SER A 104 84.11 1.28 -3.64
C SER A 104 83.39 -0.02 -3.26
N GLY A 105 82.05 -0.02 -3.26
CA GLY A 105 81.22 -1.18 -2.94
C GLY A 105 81.05 -1.45 -1.44
N GLY A 106 81.54 -0.56 -0.57
CA GLY A 106 81.29 -0.62 0.88
C GLY A 106 80.00 0.08 1.30
N THR A 107 79.77 0.21 2.61
CA THR A 107 78.63 0.96 3.17
C THR A 107 79.01 2.39 3.59
N GLY A 108 80.30 2.72 3.57
CA GLY A 108 80.84 3.96 4.15
C GLY A 108 80.75 4.02 5.68
N ARG A 109 80.36 2.93 6.36
CA ARG A 109 80.24 2.87 7.84
C ARG A 109 80.94 1.67 8.45
N ASN A 110 81.41 1.85 9.69
CA ASN A 110 82.06 0.78 10.48
C ASN A 110 81.06 -0.22 11.07
N ALA A 111 79.81 0.19 11.27
CA ALA A 111 78.74 -0.65 11.83
C ALA A 111 77.38 -0.24 11.27
N LEU A 112 76.44 -1.19 11.24
CA LEU A 112 75.04 -0.96 10.87
C LEU A 112 74.16 -1.09 12.12
N THR A 113 73.17 -0.21 12.25
CA THR A 113 72.21 -0.26 13.38
C THR A 113 71.31 -1.48 13.23
N ALA A 114 71.21 -2.32 14.27
CA ALA A 114 70.36 -3.51 14.25
C ALA A 114 68.87 -3.15 14.04
N ASN A 115 68.19 -3.90 13.17
CA ASN A 115 66.76 -3.75 12.83
C ASN A 115 66.37 -2.40 12.19
N ALA A 116 67.34 -1.53 11.90
CA ALA A 116 67.09 -0.30 11.18
C ALA A 116 66.92 -0.56 9.69
N VAL A 117 66.21 0.31 9.00
CA VAL A 117 66.14 0.27 7.53
C VAL A 117 67.33 1.05 6.98
N LEU A 118 68.14 0.41 6.12
CA LEU A 118 69.20 1.10 5.38
C LEU A 118 68.59 2.00 4.30
N ILE A 119 69.08 3.23 4.23
CA ILE A 119 68.70 4.23 3.24
C ILE A 119 69.91 4.49 2.35
N GLY A 120 69.68 4.46 1.04
CA GLY A 120 70.73 4.71 0.06
C GLY A 120 70.97 6.21 -0.12
N GLU A 121 72.21 6.63 0.08
CA GLU A 121 72.65 8.04 -0.02
C GLU A 121 73.51 8.30 -1.27
N GLY A 122 73.35 7.49 -2.32
CA GLY A 122 74.19 7.52 -3.51
C GLY A 122 75.66 7.19 -3.19
N SER A 123 76.55 8.14 -3.41
CA SER A 123 78.01 7.99 -3.15
C SER A 123 78.42 8.25 -1.70
N SER A 124 77.52 8.76 -0.87
CA SER A 124 77.74 8.98 0.56
C SER A 124 77.59 7.67 1.36
N PRO A 125 78.07 7.62 2.63
CA PRO A 125 77.75 6.49 3.51
C PRO A 125 76.23 6.29 3.61
N VAL A 126 75.77 5.03 3.58
CA VAL A 126 74.34 4.70 3.72
C VAL A 126 73.75 5.36 4.97
N ASN A 127 72.48 5.76 4.99
CA ASN A 127 71.85 6.26 6.21
C ASN A 127 70.89 5.23 6.81
N PHE A 128 70.25 5.57 7.92
CA PHE A 128 69.32 4.68 8.62
C PHE A 128 68.04 5.41 9.00
N ALA A 129 66.89 4.77 8.74
CA ALA A 129 65.70 5.01 9.54
C ALA A 129 65.75 4.07 10.75
N ALA A 130 65.68 4.62 11.96
CA ALA A 130 65.59 3.84 13.18
C ALA A 130 64.39 2.86 13.12
N PRO A 131 64.44 1.71 13.84
CA PRO A 131 63.33 0.76 13.85
C PRO A 131 62.00 1.45 14.20
N GLY A 132 60.98 1.23 13.38
CA GLY A 132 59.66 1.81 13.60
C GLY A 132 59.00 1.26 14.87
N ALA A 133 58.23 2.09 15.57
CA ALA A 133 57.34 1.63 16.62
C ALA A 133 56.15 0.84 16.02
N SER A 134 55.51 -0.03 16.82
CA SER A 134 54.31 -0.77 16.38
C SER A 134 53.25 0.18 15.82
N GLY A 135 52.72 -0.13 14.63
CA GLY A 135 51.69 0.68 13.96
C GLY A 135 52.21 1.88 13.14
N THR A 136 53.53 2.02 12.96
CA THR A 136 54.13 3.02 12.05
C THR A 136 54.45 2.43 10.68
N ILE A 137 54.48 3.29 9.64
CA ILE A 137 54.80 2.91 8.26
C ILE A 137 55.97 3.77 7.78
N LEU A 138 56.95 3.16 7.09
CA LEU A 138 58.03 3.89 6.44
C LEU A 138 57.46 4.64 5.24
N ALA A 139 57.50 5.96 5.28
CA ALA A 139 56.93 6.81 4.24
C ALA A 139 57.92 7.88 3.78
N SER A 140 57.76 8.31 2.53
CA SER A 140 58.51 9.46 2.00
C SER A 140 58.21 10.71 2.83
N THR A 141 59.25 11.49 3.11
CA THR A 141 59.17 12.81 3.79
C THR A 141 59.35 13.95 2.78
N GLY A 142 59.42 13.64 1.48
CA GLY A 142 59.71 14.57 0.39
C GLY A 142 60.57 13.94 -0.71
N THR A 143 60.76 14.64 -1.83
CA THR A 143 61.51 14.13 -3.00
C THR A 143 63.02 14.00 -2.77
N ASN A 144 63.55 14.68 -1.74
CA ASN A 144 64.98 14.80 -1.47
C ASN A 144 65.28 14.63 0.03
N ALA A 145 64.48 13.84 0.73
CA ALA A 145 64.61 13.61 2.16
C ALA A 145 64.44 12.13 2.47
N ASP A 146 65.18 11.67 3.49
CA ASP A 146 65.17 10.29 3.93
C ASP A 146 63.77 9.90 4.41
N PRO A 147 63.26 8.73 3.98
CA PRO A 147 62.00 8.24 4.50
C PRO A 147 62.09 8.00 6.00
N SER A 148 60.98 8.23 6.69
CA SER A 148 60.90 8.00 8.14
C SER A 148 59.62 7.23 8.48
N PHE A 149 59.64 6.54 9.62
CA PHE A 149 58.47 5.87 10.14
C PHE A 149 57.49 6.91 10.69
N GLN A 150 56.32 6.98 10.09
CA GLN A 150 55.27 7.92 10.45
C GLN A 150 54.02 7.19 10.97
N THR A 151 53.22 7.89 11.78
CA THR A 151 51.92 7.38 12.22
C THR A 151 50.90 7.49 11.08
N LYS A 152 49.87 6.65 11.09
CA LYS A 152 48.74 6.76 10.14
C LYS A 152 48.10 8.15 10.11
N ALA A 153 48.06 8.84 11.26
CA ALA A 153 47.49 10.19 11.37
C ALA A 153 48.33 11.24 10.62
N SER A 154 49.66 11.13 10.68
CA SER A 154 50.58 12.06 10.01
C SER A 154 50.53 11.94 8.48
N LEU A 155 50.22 10.76 7.96
CA LEU A 155 50.24 10.47 6.52
C LEU A 155 48.94 10.85 5.79
N THR A 156 47.91 11.27 6.52
CA THR A 156 46.59 11.71 5.99
C THR A 156 46.03 10.80 4.89
N ILE A 157 46.35 9.50 4.90
CA ILE A 157 46.12 8.57 3.79
C ILE A 157 44.62 8.52 3.40
N ALA A 158 43.73 8.63 4.39
CA ALA A 158 42.28 8.62 4.19
C ALA A 158 41.69 9.91 3.60
N SER A 159 42.49 10.96 3.43
CA SER A 159 42.07 12.26 2.86
C SER A 159 42.35 12.38 1.37
N SER A 160 43.07 11.43 0.77
CA SER A 160 43.44 11.44 -0.65
C SER A 160 42.38 10.73 -1.51
N GLY A 161 41.26 11.41 -1.76
CA GLY A 161 40.27 10.97 -2.74
C GLY A 161 39.33 9.85 -2.27
N ALA A 162 38.72 9.16 -3.24
CA ALA A 162 37.83 8.04 -2.96
C ALA A 162 38.66 6.89 -2.38
N ASN A 163 38.38 6.51 -1.13
CA ASN A 163 39.01 5.39 -0.43
C ASN A 163 38.55 4.04 -1.00
N SER A 164 38.86 3.77 -2.28
CA SER A 164 38.43 2.60 -3.04
C SER A 164 38.99 1.28 -2.51
N ASP A 165 40.01 1.36 -1.67
CA ASP A 165 40.64 0.26 -0.92
C ASP A 165 39.88 -0.12 0.37
N ILE A 166 38.99 0.74 0.87
CA ILE A 166 38.15 0.43 2.03
C ILE A 166 37.02 -0.49 1.59
N THR A 167 37.20 -1.78 1.85
CA THR A 167 36.19 -2.83 1.57
C THR A 167 35.23 -3.06 2.73
N SER A 168 35.54 -2.57 3.94
CA SER A 168 34.69 -2.69 5.13
C SER A 168 34.99 -1.61 6.17
N LEU A 169 33.93 -1.15 6.86
CA LEU A 169 33.97 -0.17 7.96
C LEU A 169 33.38 -0.78 9.24
N SER A 170 33.88 -1.95 9.65
CA SER A 170 33.34 -2.72 10.78
C SER A 170 33.52 -2.09 12.18
N GLY A 171 34.35 -1.05 12.31
CA GLY A 171 34.61 -0.36 13.58
C GLY A 171 33.70 0.84 13.87
N LEU A 172 32.72 1.10 13.01
CA LEU A 172 31.88 2.29 13.13
C LEU A 172 30.85 2.13 14.26
N THR A 173 30.93 3.00 15.27
CA THR A 173 29.98 3.01 16.42
C THR A 173 28.89 4.06 16.29
N THR A 174 29.00 4.96 15.30
CA THR A 174 28.05 6.02 14.98
C THR A 174 27.74 6.00 13.49
N ALA A 175 26.48 6.10 13.08
CA ALA A 175 26.14 6.07 11.66
C ALA A 175 26.90 7.11 10.82
N LEU A 176 27.20 6.77 9.57
CA LEU A 176 27.78 7.71 8.63
C LEU A 176 26.80 8.87 8.41
N SER A 177 27.28 10.11 8.54
CA SER A 177 26.42 11.28 8.37
C SER A 177 25.92 11.41 6.94
N VAL A 178 24.83 12.15 6.73
CA VAL A 178 24.27 12.38 5.38
C VAL A 178 25.24 13.16 4.49
N ALA A 179 25.98 14.13 5.04
CA ALA A 179 27.01 14.88 4.32
C ALA A 179 28.14 13.98 3.78
N GLN A 180 28.32 12.79 4.36
CA GLN A 180 29.30 11.79 3.94
C GLN A 180 28.68 10.67 3.08
N GLY A 181 27.43 10.84 2.64
CA GLY A 181 26.70 9.85 1.83
C GLY A 181 26.03 8.73 2.63
N GLY A 182 26.00 8.82 3.96
CA GLY A 182 25.27 7.89 4.83
C GLY A 182 23.81 8.29 5.04
N THR A 183 23.11 7.56 5.91
CA THR A 183 21.73 7.88 6.32
C THR A 183 21.66 8.71 7.60
N GLY A 184 22.78 8.82 8.34
CA GLY A 184 22.80 9.35 9.70
C GLY A 184 22.11 8.46 10.75
N ARG A 185 21.66 7.24 10.39
CA ARG A 185 21.06 6.25 11.31
C ARG A 185 21.70 4.87 11.20
N GLN A 186 21.84 4.17 12.32
CA GLN A 186 22.39 2.81 12.35
C GLN A 186 21.36 1.75 11.96
N THR A 187 20.08 2.02 12.22
CA THR A 187 18.96 1.11 11.97
C THR A 187 17.80 1.88 11.37
N LEU A 188 17.06 1.21 10.49
CA LEU A 188 15.83 1.74 9.91
C LEU A 188 14.61 0.94 10.42
N THR A 189 13.46 1.60 10.51
CA THR A 189 12.20 0.98 10.89
C THR A 189 11.77 0.06 9.76
N ALA A 190 11.64 -1.24 10.06
CA ALA A 190 11.14 -2.20 9.08
C ALA A 190 9.76 -1.76 8.55
N HIS A 191 9.61 -1.74 7.23
CA HIS A 191 8.40 -1.30 6.51
C HIS A 191 7.98 0.17 6.74
N GLY A 192 8.81 0.98 7.39
CA GLY A 192 8.64 2.43 7.45
C GLY A 192 9.01 3.10 6.13
N VAL A 193 8.49 4.31 5.90
CA VAL A 193 8.88 5.15 4.77
C VAL A 193 10.00 6.07 5.22
N LEU A 194 11.09 6.14 4.43
CA LEU A 194 12.21 7.03 4.70
C LEU A 194 11.90 8.44 4.20
N LEU A 195 12.18 9.42 5.04
CA LEU A 195 11.87 10.83 4.84
C LEU A 195 13.17 11.64 4.79
N GLY A 196 13.28 12.52 3.81
CA GLY A 196 14.48 13.33 3.61
C GLY A 196 14.47 14.57 4.50
N GLU A 197 15.55 14.76 5.28
CA GLU A 197 15.73 15.88 6.23
C GLU A 197 16.86 16.84 5.80
N GLY A 198 17.12 16.93 4.50
CA GLY A 198 18.24 17.71 3.96
C GLY A 198 19.60 17.16 4.38
N THR A 199 20.33 17.89 5.24
CA THR A 199 21.66 17.50 5.75
C THR A 199 21.62 16.75 7.09
N ALA A 200 20.46 16.72 7.76
CA ALA A 200 20.27 15.93 8.97
C ALA A 200 20.09 14.44 8.64
N ALA A 201 20.15 13.57 9.65
CA ALA A 201 19.86 12.15 9.48
C ALA A 201 18.44 11.96 8.90
N ILE A 202 18.26 11.05 7.94
CA ILE A 202 16.95 10.78 7.34
C ILE A 202 15.94 10.46 8.44
N ASN A 203 14.71 10.94 8.35
CA ASN A 203 13.66 10.51 9.27
C ASN A 203 12.94 9.27 8.72
N GLN A 204 12.08 8.64 9.52
CA GLN A 204 11.29 7.51 9.06
C GLN A 204 9.96 7.41 9.80
N THR A 205 8.92 7.05 9.07
CA THR A 205 7.62 6.76 9.67
C THR A 205 7.63 5.41 10.40
N THR A 206 6.67 5.19 11.28
CA THR A 206 6.32 3.83 11.71
C THR A 206 5.71 3.05 10.54
N ALA A 207 5.73 1.72 10.60
CA ALA A 207 5.00 0.90 9.64
C ALA A 207 3.49 1.19 9.74
N GLY A 208 2.86 1.48 8.60
CA GLY A 208 1.41 1.65 8.52
C GLY A 208 0.69 0.31 8.66
N THR A 209 -0.61 0.34 9.00
CA THR A 209 -1.45 -0.87 8.95
C THR A 209 -2.13 -0.99 7.59
N SER A 210 -2.55 -2.21 7.22
CA SER A 210 -3.27 -2.46 5.96
C SER A 210 -4.44 -1.48 5.75
N GLY A 211 -4.51 -0.87 4.56
CA GLY A 211 -5.58 0.05 4.17
C GLY A 211 -5.39 1.51 4.59
N GLN A 212 -4.38 1.84 5.41
CA GLN A 212 -4.09 3.24 5.73
C GLN A 212 -3.35 3.93 4.58
N PRO A 213 -3.82 5.10 4.09
CA PRO A 213 -3.02 5.98 3.24
C PRO A 213 -1.96 6.75 4.04
N LEU A 214 -0.85 7.07 3.38
CA LEU A 214 0.15 8.01 3.88
C LEU A 214 -0.31 9.43 3.54
N LEU A 215 -0.64 10.21 4.55
CA LEU A 215 -1.20 11.56 4.42
C LEU A 215 -0.10 12.60 4.47
N SER A 216 -0.06 13.50 3.49
CA SER A 216 0.89 14.63 3.47
C SER A 216 0.69 15.55 4.68
N GLY A 217 1.78 15.90 5.37
CA GLY A 217 1.79 16.95 6.40
C GLY A 217 1.83 18.38 5.82
N GLY A 218 1.94 18.51 4.50
CA GLY A 218 2.21 19.78 3.82
C GLY A 218 3.71 20.06 3.66
N ALA A 219 4.06 21.26 3.20
CA ALA A 219 5.44 21.60 2.83
C ALA A 219 6.43 21.63 4.01
N SER A 220 5.93 21.74 5.25
CA SER A 220 6.75 21.94 6.46
C SER A 220 6.52 20.86 7.52
N ALA A 221 5.94 19.73 7.16
CA ALA A 221 5.73 18.62 8.07
C ALA A 221 5.80 17.28 7.36
N ASP A 222 6.34 16.29 8.07
CA ASP A 222 6.43 14.92 7.60
C ASP A 222 5.04 14.30 7.40
N PRO A 223 4.89 13.41 6.40
CA PRO A 223 3.65 12.69 6.21
C PRO A 223 3.45 11.64 7.32
N ASN A 224 2.18 11.32 7.59
CA ASN A 224 1.82 10.30 8.58
C ASN A 224 0.71 9.38 8.07
N TRP A 225 0.71 8.14 8.53
CA TRP A 225 -0.36 7.19 8.24
C TRP A 225 -1.63 7.60 9.00
N GLY A 226 -2.78 7.55 8.33
CA GLY A 226 -4.03 7.98 8.95
C GLY A 226 -5.27 7.62 8.16
N THR A 227 -6.41 8.17 8.59
CA THR A 227 -7.68 8.02 7.88
C THR A 227 -7.88 9.22 6.98
N LEU A 228 -8.16 8.97 5.69
CA LEU A 228 -8.45 10.05 4.74
C LEU A 228 -9.78 10.71 5.10
N THR A 229 -9.79 12.03 5.26
CA THR A 229 -11.00 12.79 5.61
C THR A 229 -11.82 13.18 4.37
N PRO A 230 -13.09 13.56 4.53
CA PRO A 230 -13.96 13.91 3.40
C PRO A 230 -13.46 15.07 2.54
N SER A 231 -12.75 16.04 3.13
CA SER A 231 -12.07 17.13 2.40
C SER A 231 -11.10 16.65 1.31
N PHE A 232 -10.66 15.39 1.37
CA PHE A 232 -9.74 14.76 0.43
C PHE A 232 -10.31 13.49 -0.21
N GLY A 233 -11.64 13.31 -0.20
CA GLY A 233 -12.33 12.18 -0.83
C GLY A 233 -12.41 10.90 0.00
N GLY A 234 -12.02 10.94 1.28
CA GLY A 234 -12.24 9.84 2.22
C GLY A 234 -13.57 9.94 2.98
N THR A 235 -13.75 9.09 3.98
CA THR A 235 -14.94 9.14 4.87
C THR A 235 -14.63 9.76 6.24
N GLY A 236 -13.35 9.90 6.59
CA GLY A 236 -12.92 10.25 7.94
C GLY A 236 -13.14 9.14 8.97
N LEU A 237 -13.58 7.95 8.54
CA LEU A 237 -13.85 6.79 9.39
C LEU A 237 -13.07 5.55 8.92
N THR A 238 -12.66 4.71 9.87
CA THR A 238 -12.01 3.42 9.58
C THR A 238 -13.01 2.33 9.23
N THR A 239 -14.26 2.45 9.71
CA THR A 239 -15.36 1.54 9.43
C THR A 239 -16.66 2.33 9.33
N ILE A 240 -17.62 1.78 8.58
CA ILE A 240 -18.98 2.32 8.46
C ILE A 240 -19.98 1.22 8.84
N THR A 241 -21.13 1.62 9.39
CA THR A 241 -22.19 0.69 9.81
C THR A 241 -22.64 -0.18 8.64
N ALA A 242 -22.55 -1.50 8.80
CA ALA A 242 -23.02 -2.44 7.78
C ALA A 242 -24.51 -2.21 7.48
N HIS A 243 -24.85 -2.17 6.19
CA HIS A 243 -26.20 -1.86 5.70
C HIS A 243 -26.75 -0.48 6.09
N GLY A 244 -25.91 0.40 6.65
CA GLY A 244 -26.27 1.79 6.93
C GLY A 244 -26.24 2.66 5.68
N VAL A 245 -26.93 3.80 5.75
CA VAL A 245 -26.88 4.85 4.72
C VAL A 245 -25.84 5.88 5.13
N MET A 246 -24.91 6.21 4.24
CA MET A 246 -23.93 7.28 4.44
C MET A 246 -24.54 8.64 4.16
N ILE A 247 -24.34 9.60 5.07
CA ILE A 247 -24.80 10.98 4.98
C ILE A 247 -23.59 11.92 4.94
N GLY A 248 -23.64 12.89 4.03
CA GLY A 248 -22.56 13.85 3.85
C GLY A 248 -22.64 15.01 4.84
N GLU A 249 -21.59 15.17 5.66
CA GLU A 249 -21.48 16.22 6.69
C GLU A 249 -20.54 17.37 6.28
N GLY A 250 -20.45 17.64 4.97
CA GLY A 250 -19.50 18.61 4.41
C GLY A 250 -18.04 18.16 4.58
N THR A 251 -17.28 18.86 5.44
CA THR A 251 -15.87 18.55 5.73
C THR A 251 -15.68 17.69 6.98
N SER A 252 -16.72 17.53 7.80
CA SER A 252 -16.73 16.59 8.93
C SER A 252 -16.76 15.16 8.43
N ASN A 253 -16.45 14.19 9.30
CA ASN A 253 -16.58 12.77 8.98
C ASN A 253 -17.98 12.44 8.45
N VAL A 254 -18.06 11.50 7.50
CA VAL A 254 -19.34 10.97 6.99
C VAL A 254 -20.15 10.41 8.16
N ALA A 255 -21.40 10.85 8.30
CA ALA A 255 -22.34 10.26 9.25
C ALA A 255 -22.99 9.01 8.66
N THR A 256 -23.54 8.15 9.51
CA THR A 256 -24.30 6.98 9.04
C THR A 256 -25.63 6.85 9.77
N VAL A 257 -26.70 6.61 9.01
CA VAL A 257 -27.99 6.18 9.54
C VAL A 257 -28.01 4.65 9.55
N ALA A 258 -28.15 4.06 10.73
CA ALA A 258 -28.23 2.61 10.88
C ALA A 258 -29.47 2.02 10.17
N PRO A 259 -29.42 0.76 9.71
CA PRO A 259 -30.59 0.10 9.15
C PRO A 259 -31.73 0.04 10.17
N SER A 260 -32.97 0.13 9.68
CA SER A 260 -34.19 0.12 10.50
C SER A 260 -35.09 -1.08 10.18
N THR A 261 -36.27 -1.17 10.80
CA THR A 261 -37.22 -2.27 10.52
C THR A 261 -37.85 -2.16 9.13
N ALA A 262 -38.26 -3.31 8.59
CA ALA A 262 -38.90 -3.37 7.28
C ALA A 262 -40.15 -2.49 7.19
N GLY A 263 -40.34 -1.84 6.04
CA GLY A 263 -41.47 -0.96 5.77
C GLY A 263 -41.26 0.51 6.13
N GLN A 264 -40.11 0.87 6.73
CA GLN A 264 -39.73 2.27 6.96
C GLN A 264 -38.98 2.86 5.76
N ALA A 265 -39.22 4.13 5.49
CA ALA A 265 -38.51 4.91 4.47
C ALA A 265 -37.51 5.85 5.15
N LEU A 266 -36.50 6.30 4.40
CA LEU A 266 -35.60 7.36 4.83
C LEU A 266 -36.29 8.71 4.63
N ILE A 267 -36.55 9.44 5.70
CA ILE A 267 -37.36 10.66 5.71
C ILE A 267 -36.46 11.84 6.01
N SER A 268 -36.60 12.91 5.22
CA SER A 268 -35.93 14.18 5.51
C SER A 268 -36.40 14.75 6.85
N ALA A 269 -35.45 15.09 7.72
CA ALA A 269 -35.70 15.79 8.97
C ALA A 269 -35.58 17.33 8.82
N GLY A 270 -35.58 17.84 7.58
CA GLY A 270 -35.30 19.24 7.27
C GLY A 270 -33.89 19.44 6.69
N ALA A 271 -33.55 20.70 6.41
CA ALA A 271 -32.29 21.05 5.74
C ALA A 271 -31.05 21.02 6.66
N THR A 272 -31.26 21.01 7.98
CA THR A 272 -30.20 21.14 9.00
C THR A 272 -30.08 19.90 9.88
N SER A 273 -30.67 18.78 9.48
CA SER A 273 -30.70 17.56 10.28
C SER A 273 -30.65 16.34 9.38
N ASP A 274 -29.91 15.34 9.82
CA ASP A 274 -29.77 14.08 9.11
C ASP A 274 -31.13 13.40 8.94
N PRO A 275 -31.38 12.75 7.80
CA PRO A 275 -32.61 12.02 7.60
C PRO A 275 -32.67 10.82 8.54
N VAL A 276 -33.90 10.42 8.89
CA VAL A 276 -34.15 9.29 9.79
C VAL A 276 -35.05 8.26 9.12
N PHE A 277 -34.88 6.98 9.46
CA PHE A 277 -35.86 5.98 9.06
C PHE A 277 -37.13 6.15 9.88
N GLY A 278 -38.28 6.14 9.19
CA GLY A 278 -39.60 6.27 9.81
C GLY A 278 -40.71 5.89 8.84
N TYR A 279 -41.95 6.01 9.31
CA TYR A 279 -43.12 5.97 8.43
C TYR A 279 -43.40 7.36 7.88
N PRO A 280 -43.44 7.57 6.55
CA PRO A 280 -43.71 8.89 5.99
C PRO A 280 -45.06 9.42 6.45
N THR A 281 -45.11 10.68 6.88
CA THR A 281 -46.35 11.31 7.32
C THR A 281 -47.42 11.22 6.22
N GLY A 282 -48.60 10.71 6.58
CA GLY A 282 -49.74 10.55 5.69
C GLY A 282 -49.69 9.31 4.79
N ALA A 283 -48.67 8.45 4.89
CA ALA A 283 -48.64 7.19 4.16
C ALA A 283 -49.72 6.23 4.70
N LEU A 284 -50.45 5.55 3.81
CA LEU A 284 -51.30 4.43 4.19
C LEU A 284 -50.41 3.25 4.58
N ILE A 285 -50.47 2.80 5.82
CA ILE A 285 -49.60 1.73 6.34
C ILE A 285 -50.33 0.41 6.55
N ASN A 286 -51.65 0.42 6.74
CA ASN A 286 -52.45 -0.80 6.82
C ASN A 286 -53.96 -0.56 6.56
N VAL A 287 -54.72 -1.63 6.34
CA VAL A 287 -56.19 -1.62 6.32
C VAL A 287 -56.72 -2.79 7.16
N GLN A 288 -57.41 -2.51 8.26
CA GLN A 288 -58.04 -3.53 9.10
C GLN A 288 -59.55 -3.58 8.87
N ARG A 289 -60.12 -4.78 8.72
CA ARG A 289 -61.56 -4.97 8.50
C ARG A 289 -62.16 -5.83 9.62
N PHE A 290 -63.25 -5.35 10.20
CA PHE A 290 -64.00 -6.02 11.26
C PHE A 290 -65.40 -6.42 10.78
N THR A 291 -65.66 -7.72 10.74
CA THR A 291 -66.99 -8.33 10.53
C THR A 291 -67.52 -9.02 11.78
N SER A 292 -66.80 -8.88 12.89
CA SER A 292 -67.19 -9.33 14.23
C SER A 292 -66.71 -8.30 15.25
N SER A 293 -67.47 -8.12 16.33
CA SER A 293 -67.12 -7.17 17.39
C SER A 293 -65.80 -7.55 18.08
N GLY A 294 -65.06 -6.56 18.55
CA GLY A 294 -63.77 -6.76 19.20
C GLY A 294 -63.10 -5.45 19.60
N THR A 295 -61.79 -5.50 19.82
CA THR A 295 -60.98 -4.33 20.15
C THR A 295 -60.02 -4.05 19.00
N TYR A 296 -59.94 -2.78 18.58
CA TYR A 296 -59.01 -2.36 17.55
C TYR A 296 -57.63 -2.08 18.15
N THR A 297 -56.61 -2.73 17.58
CA THR A 297 -55.20 -2.51 17.92
C THR A 297 -54.51 -1.87 16.70
N PRO A 298 -54.05 -0.62 16.78
CA PRO A 298 -53.41 0.05 15.66
C PRO A 298 -52.09 -0.64 15.26
N THR A 299 -51.79 -0.63 13.96
CA THR A 299 -50.46 -0.97 13.45
C THR A 299 -49.42 0.00 14.01
N ALA A 300 -48.20 -0.48 14.28
CA ALA A 300 -47.12 0.40 14.71
C ALA A 300 -46.90 1.52 13.68
N GLY A 301 -46.86 2.76 14.15
CA GLY A 301 -46.76 3.95 13.30
C GLY A 301 -48.09 4.64 12.99
N THR A 302 -49.26 4.05 13.28
CA THR A 302 -50.56 4.66 12.98
C THR A 302 -50.82 5.89 13.86
N ASN A 303 -50.86 7.07 13.23
CA ASN A 303 -51.16 8.35 13.88
C ASN A 303 -52.52 8.95 13.44
N SER A 304 -53.10 8.46 12.35
CA SER A 304 -54.44 8.83 11.89
C SER A 304 -55.16 7.63 11.31
N VAL A 305 -56.49 7.57 11.49
CA VAL A 305 -57.34 6.57 10.83
C VAL A 305 -58.47 7.23 10.07
N ILE A 306 -58.87 6.61 8.95
CA ILE A 306 -60.18 6.84 8.34
C ILE A 306 -60.98 5.57 8.54
N VAL A 307 -62.15 5.69 9.17
CA VAL A 307 -63.05 4.57 9.42
C VAL A 307 -64.30 4.68 8.57
N GLU A 308 -64.66 3.56 7.95
CA GLU A 308 -65.94 3.38 7.27
C GLU A 308 -66.80 2.43 8.11
N ILE A 309 -68.01 2.85 8.45
CA ILE A 309 -68.90 2.17 9.39
C ILE A 309 -70.26 2.01 8.72
N GLN A 310 -70.72 0.77 8.58
CA GLN A 310 -72.02 0.44 8.00
C GLN A 310 -72.87 -0.28 9.06
N GLY A 311 -74.04 0.28 9.39
CA GLY A 311 -75.03 -0.34 10.28
C GLY A 311 -75.64 -1.61 9.66
N GLY A 312 -76.16 -2.51 10.49
CA GLY A 312 -76.87 -3.71 10.01
C GLY A 312 -78.19 -3.35 9.32
N GLY A 313 -78.59 -4.12 8.31
CA GLY A 313 -79.88 -3.94 7.63
C GLY A 313 -81.03 -4.51 8.46
N GLY A 314 -82.21 -3.92 8.37
CA GLY A 314 -83.44 -4.50 8.92
C GLY A 314 -83.89 -5.71 8.11
N SER A 315 -84.61 -6.63 8.72
CA SER A 315 -85.24 -7.75 8.00
C SER A 315 -86.55 -7.34 7.33
N GLY A 316 -86.95 -8.06 6.30
CA GLY A 316 -88.28 -7.91 5.71
C GLY A 316 -89.38 -8.36 6.66
N GLY A 317 -90.58 -7.79 6.51
CA GLY A 317 -91.79 -8.26 7.16
C GLY A 317 -92.16 -9.65 6.70
N GLY A 318 -92.66 -10.47 7.62
CA GLY A 318 -93.27 -11.75 7.31
C GLY A 318 -94.65 -11.60 6.67
N ALA A 319 -95.18 -12.71 6.16
CA ALA A 319 -96.57 -12.81 5.73
C ALA A 319 -97.36 -13.56 6.79
N VAL A 320 -98.49 -13.01 7.24
CA VAL A 320 -99.35 -13.69 8.21
C VAL A 320 -100.01 -14.94 7.59
N LEU A 321 -100.53 -15.83 8.43
CA LEU A 321 -101.32 -16.96 7.97
C LEU A 321 -102.61 -16.45 7.28
N THR A 322 -102.92 -17.01 6.11
CA THR A 322 -104.08 -16.62 5.30
C THR A 322 -105.12 -17.73 5.25
N GLY A 323 -106.39 -17.35 5.34
CA GLY A 323 -107.52 -18.26 5.10
C GLY A 323 -107.90 -18.37 3.62
N SER A 324 -109.00 -19.07 3.34
CA SER A 324 -109.60 -19.10 2.00
C SER A 324 -110.04 -17.69 1.59
N GLY A 325 -109.63 -17.25 0.39
CA GLY A 325 -109.98 -15.93 -0.15
C GLY A 325 -109.23 -14.75 0.48
N GLN A 326 -108.11 -14.98 1.18
CA GLN A 326 -107.28 -13.93 1.75
C GLN A 326 -105.86 -14.01 1.22
N ILE A 327 -105.18 -12.86 1.15
CA ILE A 327 -103.74 -12.78 0.95
C ILE A 327 -103.15 -11.90 2.05
N SER A 328 -101.83 -11.97 2.21
CA SER A 328 -101.09 -11.08 3.10
C SER A 328 -99.72 -10.79 2.54
N SER A 329 -99.15 -9.66 2.92
CA SER A 329 -97.86 -9.21 2.41
C SER A 329 -96.94 -8.74 3.51
N GLY A 330 -95.65 -8.79 3.23
CA GLY A 330 -94.57 -8.28 4.07
C GLY A 330 -93.76 -7.25 3.31
N ALA A 331 -93.47 -6.11 3.94
CA ALA A 331 -92.67 -5.06 3.33
C ALA A 331 -91.17 -5.37 3.44
N GLY A 332 -90.32 -4.66 2.69
CA GLY A 332 -88.88 -4.82 2.79
C GLY A 332 -88.30 -4.22 4.08
N GLY A 333 -87.14 -4.69 4.51
CA GLY A 333 -86.36 -4.09 5.59
C GLY A 333 -85.49 -2.92 5.11
N GLY A 334 -85.31 -1.91 5.96
CA GLY A 334 -84.50 -0.73 5.66
C GLY A 334 -83.00 -1.03 5.69
N ALA A 335 -82.20 -0.27 4.96
CA ALA A 335 -80.75 -0.40 4.98
C ALA A 335 -80.15 0.25 6.23
N GLY A 336 -79.01 -0.23 6.71
CA GLY A 336 -78.25 0.46 7.77
C GLY A 336 -77.64 1.78 7.28
N GLY A 337 -77.38 2.70 8.20
CA GLY A 337 -76.66 3.93 7.91
C GLY A 337 -75.19 3.68 7.55
N TYR A 338 -74.56 4.64 6.88
CA TYR A 338 -73.14 4.61 6.53
C TYR A 338 -72.45 5.89 7.00
N ILE A 339 -71.30 5.73 7.65
CA ILE A 339 -70.46 6.84 8.10
C ILE A 339 -69.03 6.64 7.60
N LYS A 340 -68.43 7.74 7.13
CA LYS A 340 -66.97 7.84 6.94
C LYS A 340 -66.42 8.93 7.86
N HIS A 341 -65.47 8.58 8.70
CA HIS A 341 -64.96 9.46 9.76
C HIS A 341 -63.44 9.39 9.85
N ARG A 342 -62.76 10.53 9.92
CA ARG A 342 -61.32 10.62 10.19
C ARG A 342 -61.05 10.97 11.65
N MET A 343 -60.10 10.26 12.26
CA MET A 343 -59.65 10.45 13.64
C MET A 343 -58.12 10.55 13.68
N THR A 344 -57.60 11.40 14.56
CA THR A 344 -56.16 11.51 14.86
C THR A 344 -55.82 11.17 16.31
N SER A 345 -56.83 10.85 17.13
CA SER A 345 -56.67 10.40 18.51
C SER A 345 -57.91 9.59 18.94
N GLY A 346 -57.85 8.96 20.11
CA GLY A 346 -58.99 8.22 20.69
C GLY A 346 -59.37 6.91 19.98
N PHE A 347 -58.62 6.52 18.93
CA PHE A 347 -58.85 5.26 18.21
C PHE A 347 -58.10 4.08 18.84
N SER A 348 -56.97 4.29 19.52
CA SER A 348 -56.15 3.20 20.05
C SER A 348 -56.89 2.44 21.15
N GLY A 349 -57.02 1.12 20.99
CA GLY A 349 -57.78 0.28 21.93
C GLY A 349 -59.30 0.48 21.86
N ALA A 350 -59.81 1.17 20.83
CA ALA A 350 -61.24 1.41 20.69
C ALA A 350 -62.03 0.10 20.54
N THR A 351 -63.21 0.07 21.16
CA THR A 351 -64.17 -1.02 20.93
C THR A 351 -64.80 -0.87 19.55
N VAL A 352 -64.84 -1.98 18.82
CA VAL A 352 -65.53 -2.15 17.55
C VAL A 352 -66.78 -2.98 17.82
N THR A 353 -67.95 -2.41 17.52
CA THR A 353 -69.22 -3.15 17.59
C THR A 353 -69.75 -3.36 16.20
N ILE A 354 -69.98 -4.61 15.82
CA ILE A 354 -70.62 -4.96 14.55
C ILE A 354 -72.10 -5.22 14.80
N GLY A 355 -72.94 -4.38 14.19
CA GLY A 355 -74.38 -4.56 14.24
C GLY A 355 -74.80 -5.82 13.49
N SER A 356 -75.59 -6.68 14.14
CA SER A 356 -76.18 -7.83 13.47
C SER A 356 -77.18 -7.39 12.40
N GLY A 357 -77.41 -8.25 11.41
CA GLY A 357 -78.59 -8.10 10.56
C GLY A 357 -79.87 -8.28 11.37
N GLY A 358 -80.96 -7.64 10.93
CA GLY A 358 -82.28 -7.87 11.49
C GLY A 358 -82.71 -9.32 11.31
N THR A 359 -83.29 -9.90 12.35
CA THR A 359 -83.83 -11.27 12.32
C THR A 359 -85.24 -11.26 11.75
N GLY A 360 -85.50 -12.07 10.72
CA GLY A 360 -86.84 -12.22 10.17
C GLY A 360 -87.79 -12.84 11.18
N ALA A 361 -89.07 -12.46 11.12
CA ALA A 361 -90.14 -13.01 11.94
C ALA A 361 -91.25 -13.58 11.06
N SER A 362 -91.82 -14.72 11.45
CA SER A 362 -92.94 -15.34 10.73
C SER A 362 -94.24 -14.61 11.05
N GLY A 363 -94.95 -14.13 10.01
CA GLY A 363 -96.23 -13.43 10.16
C GLY A 363 -96.17 -12.16 11.02
N ALA A 364 -95.01 -11.55 11.18
CA ALA A 364 -94.81 -10.36 12.00
C ALA A 364 -93.89 -9.37 11.30
N ALA A 365 -93.81 -8.14 11.84
CA ALA A 365 -92.85 -7.16 11.39
C ALA A 365 -91.42 -7.70 11.55
N GLY A 366 -90.54 -7.33 10.62
CA GLY A 366 -89.13 -7.72 10.68
C GLY A 366 -88.44 -7.14 11.92
N GLY A 367 -87.42 -7.84 12.43
CA GLY A 367 -86.48 -7.28 13.38
C GLY A 367 -85.61 -6.18 12.77
N ASN A 368 -85.29 -5.17 13.57
CA ASN A 368 -84.37 -4.10 13.22
C ASN A 368 -82.93 -4.61 13.11
N GLY A 369 -82.14 -3.99 12.24
CA GLY A 369 -80.69 -4.17 12.21
C GLY A 369 -80.02 -3.58 13.45
N GLY A 370 -78.90 -4.16 13.85
CA GLY A 370 -78.07 -3.67 14.92
C GLY A 370 -77.24 -2.45 14.51
N ASN A 371 -76.92 -1.61 15.48
CA ASN A 371 -75.99 -0.49 15.28
C ASN A 371 -74.55 -1.00 15.14
N THR A 372 -73.79 -0.41 14.22
CA THR A 372 -72.35 -0.65 14.09
C THR A 372 -71.61 0.59 14.58
N SER A 373 -70.55 0.41 15.37
CA SER A 373 -69.80 1.53 15.92
C SER A 373 -68.30 1.28 16.02
N PHE A 374 -67.56 2.38 15.95
CA PHE A 374 -66.12 2.43 16.17
C PHE A 374 -65.79 3.68 16.98
N ALA A 375 -65.11 3.51 18.13
CA ALA A 375 -64.66 4.62 18.98
C ALA A 375 -65.75 5.67 19.30
N GLY A 376 -66.99 5.22 19.52
CA GLY A 376 -68.13 6.08 19.84
C GLY A 376 -68.90 6.65 18.64
N VAL A 377 -68.36 6.56 17.42
CA VAL A 377 -69.09 6.91 16.19
C VAL A 377 -69.98 5.75 15.79
N THR A 378 -71.28 5.99 15.61
CA THR A 378 -72.28 4.94 15.42
C THR A 378 -73.08 5.15 14.14
N ALA A 379 -73.09 4.15 13.26
CA ALA A 379 -74.03 4.05 12.16
C ALA A 379 -75.19 3.15 12.61
N ASN A 380 -76.41 3.69 12.62
CA ASN A 380 -77.57 2.98 13.12
C ASN A 380 -78.01 1.88 12.15
N GLY A 381 -78.57 0.81 12.70
CA GLY A 381 -79.18 -0.24 11.88
C GLY A 381 -80.50 0.21 11.24
N GLY A 382 -80.88 -0.43 10.14
CA GLY A 382 -82.15 -0.20 9.46
C GLY A 382 -83.34 -0.78 10.21
N GLY A 383 -84.50 -0.14 10.11
CA GLY A 383 -85.76 -0.64 10.66
C GLY A 383 -86.26 -1.89 9.91
N GLY A 384 -86.95 -2.78 10.62
CA GLY A 384 -87.61 -3.93 10.00
C GLY A 384 -88.82 -3.53 9.15
N GLY A 385 -89.14 -4.34 8.14
CA GLY A 385 -90.31 -4.16 7.29
C GLY A 385 -91.61 -4.43 8.03
N GLY A 386 -92.64 -3.62 7.77
CA GLY A 386 -93.98 -3.84 8.30
C GLY A 386 -94.65 -5.10 7.75
N VAL A 387 -95.69 -5.54 8.44
CA VAL A 387 -96.53 -6.68 8.04
C VAL A 387 -97.96 -6.23 7.74
N GLY A 388 -98.51 -6.71 6.63
CA GLY A 388 -99.92 -6.53 6.27
C GLY A 388 -100.79 -7.63 6.88
N ALA A 389 -101.99 -7.27 7.37
CA ALA A 389 -102.95 -8.24 7.89
C ALA A 389 -103.47 -9.19 6.80
N ALA A 390 -104.01 -10.37 7.13
CA ALA A 390 -104.66 -11.21 6.12
C ALA A 390 -105.99 -10.57 5.71
N SER A 391 -106.18 -10.28 4.42
CA SER A 391 -107.39 -9.61 3.94
C SER A 391 -107.75 -10.03 2.52
N SER A 392 -109.03 -9.92 2.19
CA SER A 392 -109.58 -10.06 0.84
C SER A 392 -109.65 -8.71 0.08
N SER A 393 -109.33 -7.59 0.75
CA SER A 393 -109.37 -6.23 0.23
C SER A 393 -108.04 -5.49 0.43
N THR A 394 -107.95 -4.26 -0.06
CA THR A 394 -106.70 -3.48 -0.07
C THR A 394 -106.01 -3.38 1.29
N SER A 395 -104.69 -3.54 1.29
CA SER A 395 -103.83 -3.37 2.46
C SER A 395 -102.45 -2.87 2.04
N LEU A 396 -101.76 -2.19 2.97
CA LEU A 396 -100.44 -1.63 2.81
C LEU A 396 -99.61 -1.94 4.06
N ALA A 397 -98.38 -2.38 3.86
CA ALA A 397 -97.39 -2.44 4.93
C ALA A 397 -96.21 -1.52 4.58
N SER A 398 -95.85 -0.64 5.52
CA SER A 398 -94.74 0.29 5.34
C SER A 398 -93.40 -0.45 5.29
N GLY A 399 -92.54 -0.05 4.35
CA GLY A 399 -91.15 -0.50 4.33
C GLY A 399 -90.40 -0.04 5.58
N GLY A 400 -89.37 -0.80 5.95
CA GLY A 400 -88.48 -0.43 7.04
C GLY A 400 -87.76 0.89 6.76
N THR A 401 -87.63 1.73 7.78
CA THR A 401 -86.90 2.99 7.69
C THR A 401 -85.40 2.74 7.59
N GLY A 402 -84.68 3.55 6.81
CA GLY A 402 -83.23 3.51 6.80
C GLY A 402 -82.61 3.88 8.15
N GLY A 403 -81.48 3.28 8.48
CA GLY A 403 -80.72 3.60 9.69
C GLY A 403 -80.13 5.01 9.61
N ALA A 404 -80.23 5.76 10.70
CA ALA A 404 -79.61 7.09 10.80
C ALA A 404 -78.07 7.02 10.73
N ALA A 405 -77.46 8.09 10.25
CA ALA A 405 -76.01 8.27 10.22
C ALA A 405 -75.68 9.71 10.64
N SER A 406 -74.88 9.88 11.68
CA SER A 406 -74.44 11.19 12.19
C SER A 406 -73.11 11.06 12.95
N GLY A 407 -72.32 12.13 13.00
CA GLY A 407 -71.03 12.17 13.72
C GLY A 407 -69.80 11.82 12.87
N GLY A 408 -69.98 11.45 11.61
CA GLY A 408 -68.92 11.34 10.62
C GLY A 408 -68.34 12.71 10.24
N SER A 409 -67.01 12.82 10.19
CA SER A 409 -66.33 14.05 9.75
C SER A 409 -66.15 14.14 8.24
N ILE A 410 -66.30 13.03 7.49
CA ILE A 410 -66.18 13.00 6.02
C ILE A 410 -67.55 12.78 5.38
N LEU A 411 -68.27 11.73 5.74
CA LEU A 411 -69.60 11.42 5.19
C LEU A 411 -70.55 10.91 6.27
N ASN A 412 -71.82 11.26 6.13
CA ASN A 412 -72.96 10.74 6.88
C ASN A 412 -74.08 10.44 5.89
N ILE A 413 -74.34 9.17 5.63
CA ILE A 413 -75.32 8.74 4.63
C ILE A 413 -76.35 7.88 5.36
N PRO A 414 -77.58 8.39 5.59
CA PRO A 414 -78.66 7.58 6.11
C PRO A 414 -78.93 6.39 5.19
N GLY A 415 -79.34 5.26 5.77
CA GLY A 415 -79.77 4.11 5.00
C GLY A 415 -80.97 4.45 4.12
N ALA A 416 -81.13 3.75 3.01
CA ALA A 416 -82.34 3.87 2.21
C ALA A 416 -83.53 3.23 2.92
N ASN A 417 -84.71 3.83 2.75
CA ASN A 417 -85.98 3.22 3.13
C ASN A 417 -86.31 2.07 2.18
N ALA A 418 -86.94 1.02 2.70
CA ALA A 418 -87.31 -0.15 1.92
C ALA A 418 -88.59 0.06 1.11
N GLY A 419 -88.82 -0.83 0.15
CA GLY A 419 -90.09 -0.89 -0.56
C GLY A 419 -91.23 -1.30 0.38
N ALA A 420 -92.31 -0.53 0.38
CA ALA A 420 -93.58 -0.96 0.98
C ALA A 420 -94.13 -2.18 0.23
N SER A 421 -94.95 -2.99 0.90
CA SER A 421 -95.75 -4.01 0.23
C SER A 421 -97.21 -3.59 0.18
N SER A 422 -97.91 -3.96 -0.89
CA SER A 422 -99.34 -3.67 -1.02
C SER A 422 -100.05 -4.74 -1.84
N TYR A 423 -101.35 -4.84 -1.64
CA TYR A 423 -102.23 -5.60 -2.51
C TYR A 423 -103.60 -4.93 -2.56
N SER A 424 -104.31 -5.08 -3.68
CA SER A 424 -105.62 -4.47 -3.95
C SER A 424 -106.74 -5.50 -4.12
N SER A 425 -106.39 -6.77 -4.34
CA SER A 425 -107.30 -7.91 -4.43
C SER A 425 -106.51 -9.20 -4.22
N THR A 426 -107.18 -10.33 -4.04
CA THR A 426 -106.54 -11.65 -3.88
C THR A 426 -105.74 -12.12 -5.09
N ALA A 427 -105.79 -11.40 -6.23
CA ALA A 427 -105.08 -11.73 -7.47
C ALA A 427 -103.87 -10.81 -7.76
N ILE A 428 -103.69 -9.72 -7.02
CA ILE A 428 -102.64 -8.71 -7.28
C ILE A 428 -101.93 -8.36 -5.99
N ILE A 429 -100.67 -8.76 -5.88
CA ILE A 429 -99.78 -8.45 -4.75
C ILE A 429 -98.44 -7.90 -5.26
N ALA A 430 -97.94 -6.87 -4.58
CA ALA A 430 -96.63 -6.29 -4.79
C ALA A 430 -95.85 -6.39 -3.47
N GLY A 431 -94.86 -7.27 -3.44
CA GLY A 431 -94.01 -7.48 -2.27
C GLY A 431 -92.99 -6.36 -2.09
N GLY A 432 -92.57 -6.15 -0.83
CA GLY A 432 -91.59 -5.12 -0.52
C GLY A 432 -90.16 -5.61 -0.71
N VAL A 433 -89.39 -4.96 -1.58
CA VAL A 433 -87.95 -5.21 -1.69
C VAL A 433 -87.19 -4.54 -0.55
N GLY A 434 -86.19 -5.24 -0.01
CA GLY A 434 -85.26 -4.67 0.96
C GLY A 434 -84.48 -3.51 0.34
N ALA A 435 -84.03 -2.57 1.16
CA ALA A 435 -83.28 -1.42 0.67
C ALA A 435 -81.79 -1.73 0.45
N ASN A 436 -81.18 -1.09 -0.56
CA ASN A 436 -79.74 -1.12 -0.78
C ASN A 436 -79.03 -0.22 0.26
N SER A 437 -77.87 -0.66 0.74
CA SER A 437 -76.95 0.17 1.53
C SER A 437 -75.79 0.65 0.65
N VAL A 438 -74.85 1.41 1.22
CA VAL A 438 -73.63 1.83 0.49
C VAL A 438 -72.75 0.63 0.13
N LEU A 439 -72.75 -0.43 0.97
CA LEU A 439 -71.86 -1.59 0.86
C LEU A 439 -72.61 -2.91 0.62
N GLY A 440 -73.88 -2.85 0.24
CA GLY A 440 -74.75 -4.03 0.17
C GLY A 440 -76.03 -3.80 -0.61
N SER A 441 -76.64 -4.89 -1.03
CA SER A 441 -77.88 -4.90 -1.80
C SER A 441 -79.05 -5.34 -0.94
N GLY A 442 -80.23 -4.81 -1.23
CA GLY A 442 -81.47 -5.26 -0.62
C GLY A 442 -81.88 -6.65 -1.14
N GLY A 443 -82.54 -7.42 -0.28
CA GLY A 443 -83.14 -8.69 -0.67
C GLY A 443 -84.41 -8.48 -1.52
N LEU A 444 -84.61 -9.33 -2.52
CA LEU A 444 -85.85 -9.37 -3.28
C LEU A 444 -87.00 -9.94 -2.44
N TYR A 445 -88.22 -9.47 -2.71
CA TYR A 445 -89.41 -10.07 -2.12
C TYR A 445 -89.62 -11.50 -2.66
N ALA A 446 -90.37 -12.30 -1.92
CA ALA A 446 -90.73 -13.66 -2.33
C ALA A 446 -92.24 -13.92 -2.13
N VAL A 447 -92.80 -14.86 -2.89
CA VAL A 447 -94.20 -15.28 -2.76
C VAL A 447 -94.23 -16.77 -2.41
N GLY A 448 -94.95 -17.14 -1.35
CA GLY A 448 -95.09 -18.54 -0.92
C GLY A 448 -93.82 -19.17 -0.31
N THR A 449 -92.75 -18.40 -0.15
CA THR A 449 -91.47 -18.82 0.45
C THR A 449 -90.84 -17.69 1.28
N THR A 450 -89.81 -17.98 2.07
CA THR A 450 -89.09 -16.96 2.86
C THR A 450 -88.52 -15.87 1.96
N GLY A 451 -88.62 -14.60 2.39
CA GLY A 451 -88.03 -13.46 1.66
C GLY A 451 -86.52 -13.61 1.48
N SER A 452 -85.96 -12.99 0.44
CA SER A 452 -84.51 -13.09 0.20
C SER A 452 -83.73 -12.29 1.24
N ALA A 453 -82.59 -12.82 1.70
CA ALA A 453 -81.69 -12.11 2.60
C ALA A 453 -81.08 -10.86 1.92
N GLY A 454 -80.74 -9.85 2.72
CA GLY A 454 -79.89 -8.74 2.26
C GLY A 454 -78.50 -9.25 1.87
N GLY A 455 -77.92 -8.66 0.82
CA GLY A 455 -76.58 -8.97 0.33
C GLY A 455 -75.53 -7.96 0.80
N GLY A 456 -74.26 -8.39 0.88
CA GLY A 456 -73.15 -7.52 1.30
C GLY A 456 -73.25 -7.10 2.76
N PHE A 457 -73.08 -5.81 3.06
CA PHE A 457 -73.17 -5.27 4.42
C PHE A 457 -74.27 -4.23 4.55
N GLY A 458 -75.12 -4.36 5.57
CA GLY A 458 -76.15 -3.37 5.89
C GLY A 458 -77.35 -3.32 4.93
N GLY A 459 -77.41 -4.17 3.90
CA GLY A 459 -78.56 -4.31 3.02
C GLY A 459 -79.78 -4.88 3.76
N GLY A 460 -80.97 -4.33 3.47
CA GLY A 460 -82.21 -4.78 4.09
C GLY A 460 -82.72 -6.10 3.50
N GLY A 461 -83.40 -6.91 4.30
CA GLY A 461 -84.02 -8.16 3.82
C GLY A 461 -85.29 -7.91 3.01
N GLY A 462 -85.58 -8.77 2.04
CA GLY A 462 -86.82 -8.72 1.26
C GLY A 462 -88.02 -9.20 2.07
N GLY A 463 -89.19 -8.60 1.84
CA GLY A 463 -90.44 -9.08 2.40
C GLY A 463 -90.89 -10.41 1.82
N THR A 464 -91.97 -10.97 2.34
CA THR A 464 -92.61 -12.16 1.77
C THR A 464 -94.12 -12.00 1.71
N ASP A 465 -94.74 -12.67 0.76
CA ASP A 465 -96.16 -12.61 0.47
C ASP A 465 -96.79 -14.01 0.50
N ASN A 466 -98.02 -14.10 1.01
CA ASN A 466 -98.82 -15.32 1.03
C ASN A 466 -100.02 -15.22 0.11
N GLY A 467 -100.23 -16.28 -0.67
CA GLY A 467 -101.50 -16.54 -1.37
C GLY A 467 -102.58 -17.06 -0.43
N ALA A 468 -103.72 -17.48 -0.98
CA ALA A 468 -104.82 -18.04 -0.18
C ALA A 468 -104.41 -19.35 0.52
N SER A 469 -104.96 -19.58 1.71
CA SER A 469 -104.79 -20.82 2.48
C SER A 469 -103.31 -21.21 2.73
N SER A 470 -102.47 -20.24 3.09
CA SER A 470 -101.03 -20.41 3.27
C SER A 470 -100.61 -20.21 4.73
N ALA A 471 -99.61 -20.96 5.18
CA ALA A 471 -99.03 -20.81 6.51
C ALA A 471 -98.23 -19.51 6.63
N ALA A 472 -98.04 -18.99 7.85
CA ALA A 472 -97.25 -17.79 8.05
C ALA A 472 -95.79 -17.98 7.57
N LEU A 473 -95.26 -16.98 6.86
CA LEU A 473 -93.90 -17.00 6.31
C LEU A 473 -93.04 -15.94 6.94
N THR A 474 -91.74 -16.23 6.99
CA THR A 474 -90.69 -15.34 7.52
C THR A 474 -90.16 -14.43 6.42
N GLY A 475 -90.01 -13.13 6.71
CA GLY A 475 -89.30 -12.21 5.84
C GLY A 475 -87.79 -12.51 5.79
N GLY A 476 -87.11 -12.02 4.77
CA GLY A 476 -85.67 -12.19 4.61
C GLY A 476 -84.88 -11.50 5.71
N VAL A 477 -83.81 -12.12 6.19
CA VAL A 477 -82.91 -11.52 7.17
C VAL A 477 -82.15 -10.32 6.58
N GLY A 478 -81.87 -9.31 7.40
CA GLY A 478 -81.00 -8.20 7.00
C GLY A 478 -79.52 -8.63 6.98
N ALA A 479 -78.69 -7.92 6.22
CA ALA A 479 -77.25 -8.16 6.22
C ALA A 479 -76.57 -7.52 7.45
N PRO A 480 -75.49 -8.11 7.99
CA PRO A 480 -74.75 -7.53 9.11
C PRO A 480 -74.02 -6.25 8.70
N GLY A 481 -73.59 -5.47 9.68
CA GLY A 481 -72.72 -4.31 9.48
C GLY A 481 -71.25 -4.65 9.26
N VAL A 482 -70.42 -3.63 9.07
CA VAL A 482 -68.96 -3.75 8.94
C VAL A 482 -68.25 -2.47 9.40
N VAL A 483 -67.02 -2.62 9.90
CA VAL A 483 -66.08 -1.51 10.07
C VAL A 483 -64.82 -1.78 9.25
N ILE A 484 -64.37 -0.79 8.48
CA ILE A 484 -63.10 -0.79 7.75
C ILE A 484 -62.26 0.38 8.25
N VAL A 485 -61.07 0.10 8.75
CA VAL A 485 -60.13 1.07 9.30
C VAL A 485 -58.94 1.19 8.36
N TRP A 486 -58.81 2.34 7.71
CA TRP A 486 -57.65 2.72 6.90
C TRP A 486 -56.65 3.46 7.79
N GLU A 487 -55.45 2.92 7.94
CA GLU A 487 -54.45 3.39 8.89
C GLU A 487 -53.34 4.18 8.22
N TYR A 488 -53.05 5.36 8.76
CA TYR A 488 -52.07 6.29 8.21
C TYR A 488 -51.03 6.69 9.26
N ALA A 489 -49.78 6.84 8.81
CA ALA A 489 -48.66 7.32 9.61
C ALA A 489 -48.64 8.84 9.82
#